data_AF-A0A1I4RFT4-F1
#
_entry.id   AF-A0A1I4RFT4-F1
#
_cell.length_a   1.000
_cell.length_b   1.000
_cell.length_c   1.000
_cell.angle_alpha   90.00
_cell.angle_beta   90.00
_cell.angle_gamma   90.00
#
_symmetry.space_group_name_H-M   'P 1'
#
loop_
_entity.id
_entity.type
_entity.pdbx_description
1 polymer ?
#
loop_
_entity_poly.entity_id
_entity_poly.type
_entity_poly.pdbx_seq_one_letter_code
_entity_poly.pdbx_strand_id
1 'polypeptide(L)'
;MSCYVEMLPFAPSPCQSLRALDLAARAMHVNAMLIFKIFRAEEWAALRSAGHTAGAPVDIADGFVHFSTAEQVGETAAKHFAGEDNLFLLGLETDTLGNALKWEPSRGGALFPHLYRDLQLSDVVWAQPLPLVDGTHQFPAGVSI
;
A
#
# COMPACT_ATOMS: atom_id res chain seq x y z
N MET A 1 53.80 57.19 -13.64
CA MET A 1 52.81 57.15 -12.54
C MET A 1 51.86 56.01 -12.85
N SER A 2 51.65 55.14 -11.86
CA SER A 2 51.08 53.80 -11.95
C SER A 2 49.58 53.74 -12.27
N CYS A 3 49.14 52.52 -12.62
CA CYS A 3 47.81 51.90 -12.47
C CYS A 3 46.97 51.80 -13.77
N TYR A 4 46.32 50.70 -14.14
CA TYR A 4 46.34 49.26 -13.79
C TYR A 4 45.36 48.57 -14.79
N VAL A 5 45.63 47.31 -15.18
CA VAL A 5 44.73 46.21 -15.64
C VAL A 5 43.75 46.33 -16.84
N GLU A 6 44.07 45.58 -17.91
CA GLU A 6 43.48 44.33 -18.43
C GLU A 6 41.97 43.94 -18.32
N MET A 7 41.56 43.15 -19.33
CA MET A 7 40.41 42.20 -19.46
C MET A 7 39.05 42.78 -19.85
N LEU A 8 38.14 42.15 -20.61
CA LEU A 8 38.02 41.03 -21.58
C LEU A 8 36.54 41.13 -22.10
N PRO A 9 36.14 40.47 -23.20
CA PRO A 9 34.84 40.69 -23.85
C PRO A 9 33.64 40.04 -23.13
N PHE A 10 32.52 40.76 -23.17
CA PHE A 10 31.22 40.42 -22.61
C PHE A 10 30.54 39.30 -23.42
N ALA A 11 30.33 38.14 -22.81
CA ALA A 11 29.42 37.09 -23.30
C ALA A 11 28.26 36.93 -22.29
N PRO A 12 26.99 36.83 -22.73
CA PRO A 12 25.90 36.49 -21.84
C PRO A 12 25.71 34.96 -21.77
N SER A 13 25.89 34.40 -20.58
CA SER A 13 25.33 33.10 -20.21
C SER A 13 23.86 33.25 -19.82
N PRO A 14 22.94 32.39 -20.30
CA PRO A 14 21.72 32.12 -19.57
C PRO A 14 21.95 31.04 -18.51
N CYS A 15 21.75 31.46 -17.26
CA CYS A 15 21.44 30.62 -16.12
C CYS A 15 20.15 29.82 -16.42
N GLN A 16 20.21 28.48 -16.28
CA GLN A 16 19.06 27.67 -15.89
C GLN A 16 19.55 26.30 -15.42
N SER A 17 19.62 26.13 -14.10
CA SER A 17 19.75 24.83 -13.46
C SER A 17 18.43 24.07 -13.64
N LEU A 18 18.39 23.18 -14.62
CA LEU A 18 17.32 22.20 -14.75
C LEU A 18 17.54 21.09 -13.74
N ARG A 19 16.87 21.29 -12.60
CA ARG A 19 16.21 20.31 -11.72
C ARG A 19 16.56 18.84 -12.00
N ALA A 20 17.28 18.26 -11.05
CA ALA A 20 17.40 16.82 -10.83
C ALA A 20 16.06 16.18 -10.46
N LEU A 21 15.21 15.85 -11.44
CA LEU A 21 13.92 15.18 -11.16
C LEU A 21 13.54 14.04 -12.14
N ASP A 22 14.31 13.75 -13.19
CA ASP A 22 13.87 12.84 -14.25
C ASP A 22 14.69 11.54 -14.40
N LEU A 23 15.06 10.88 -13.30
CA LEU A 23 15.66 9.52 -13.39
C LEU A 23 15.05 8.43 -12.50
N ALA A 24 14.09 8.74 -11.61
CA ALA A 24 13.51 7.72 -10.72
C ALA A 24 12.07 7.30 -11.07
N ALA A 25 11.33 8.09 -11.86
CA ALA A 25 9.87 7.94 -11.95
C ALA A 25 9.35 7.10 -13.12
N ARG A 26 10.21 6.46 -13.93
CA ARG A 26 9.78 5.90 -15.24
C ARG A 26 10.11 4.43 -15.52
N ALA A 27 10.53 3.64 -14.53
CA ALA A 27 10.73 2.20 -14.74
C ALA A 27 10.76 1.38 -13.43
N MET A 28 9.72 1.49 -12.61
CA MET A 28 9.37 0.41 -11.68
C MET A 28 7.92 -0.02 -11.96
N HIS A 29 7.65 -0.44 -13.20
CA HIS A 29 6.72 -1.55 -13.41
C HIS A 29 7.40 -2.80 -12.86
N VAL A 30 7.55 -2.86 -11.54
CA VAL A 30 7.58 -4.16 -10.88
C VAL A 30 6.12 -4.59 -10.96
N ASN A 31 5.83 -5.78 -11.44
CA ASN A 31 4.54 -6.42 -11.18
C ASN A 31 4.46 -6.69 -9.67
N ALA A 32 4.42 -5.64 -8.85
CA ALA A 32 4.33 -5.75 -7.41
C ALA A 32 2.97 -6.40 -7.13
N MET A 33 3.02 -7.59 -6.56
CA MET A 33 1.81 -8.32 -6.24
C MET A 33 1.10 -7.58 -5.11
N LEU A 34 -0.14 -7.16 -5.35
CA LEU A 34 -0.96 -6.55 -4.31
C LEU A 34 -1.63 -7.63 -3.47
N ILE A 35 -1.54 -7.46 -2.16
CA ILE A 35 -2.31 -8.18 -1.17
C ILE A 35 -3.24 -7.23 -0.44
N PHE A 36 -4.33 -7.77 0.07
CA PHE A 36 -5.47 -7.00 0.53
C PHE A 36 -5.81 -7.34 1.97
N LYS A 37 -6.19 -6.31 2.72
CA LYS A 37 -6.77 -6.43 4.05
C LYS A 37 -8.11 -5.70 4.08
N ILE A 38 -9.10 -6.33 4.69
CA ILE A 38 -10.39 -5.69 4.98
C ILE A 38 -10.37 -5.26 6.45
N PHE A 39 -10.63 -3.98 6.69
CA PHE A 39 -10.79 -3.39 8.02
C PHE A 39 -12.16 -2.74 8.16
N ARG A 40 -12.68 -2.73 9.38
CA ARG A 40 -13.79 -1.87 9.77
C ARG A 40 -13.33 -0.42 9.86
N ALA A 41 -14.27 0.51 9.72
CA ALA A 41 -13.97 1.94 9.81
C ALA A 41 -13.22 2.34 11.10
N GLU A 42 -13.54 1.70 12.23
CA GLU A 42 -12.86 1.94 13.51
C GLU A 42 -11.42 1.43 13.52
N GLU A 43 -11.16 0.25 12.96
CA GLU A 43 -9.82 -0.35 12.83
C GLU A 43 -8.94 0.50 11.91
N TRP A 44 -9.52 0.97 10.80
CA TRP A 44 -8.86 1.90 9.90
C TRP A 44 -8.55 3.25 10.56
N ALA A 45 -9.50 3.82 11.30
CA ALA A 45 -9.28 5.07 12.03
C ALA A 45 -8.18 4.91 13.10
N ALA A 46 -8.16 3.78 13.81
CA ALA A 46 -7.12 3.45 14.79
C ALA A 46 -5.74 3.35 14.14
N LEU A 47 -5.60 2.64 13.01
CA LEU A 47 -4.34 2.55 12.26
C LEU A 47 -3.86 3.94 11.82
N ARG A 48 -4.74 4.79 11.28
CA ARG A 48 -4.35 6.15 10.89
C ARG A 48 -3.90 7.02 12.06
N SER A 49 -4.49 6.82 13.24
CA SER A 49 -4.16 7.58 14.44
C SER A 49 -2.85 7.12 15.08
N ALA A 50 -2.64 5.81 15.20
CA ALA A 50 -1.47 5.20 15.84
C ALA A 50 -0.27 5.04 14.89
N GLY A 51 -0.48 5.06 13.58
CA GLY A 51 0.54 4.83 12.55
C GLY A 51 0.93 3.36 12.35
N HIS A 52 0.49 2.47 13.25
CA HIS A 52 0.68 1.03 13.15
C HIS A 52 -0.48 0.28 13.84
N THR A 53 -0.66 -0.99 13.51
CA THR A 53 -1.63 -1.88 14.17
C THR A 53 -1.13 -3.32 14.19
N ALA A 54 -1.42 -4.05 15.26
CA ALA A 54 -1.23 -5.49 15.33
C ALA A 54 -2.28 -6.27 14.50
N GLY A 55 -3.23 -5.57 13.88
CA GLY A 55 -4.28 -6.13 13.03
C GLY A 55 -5.66 -6.05 13.68
N ALA A 56 -6.61 -6.77 13.10
CA ALA A 56 -7.94 -6.99 13.66
C ALA A 56 -7.87 -7.88 14.91
N PRO A 57 -8.90 -7.94 15.77
CA PRO A 57 -8.90 -8.80 16.95
C PRO A 57 -8.55 -10.28 16.69
N VAL A 58 -8.94 -10.80 15.52
CA VAL A 58 -8.58 -12.15 15.06
C VAL A 58 -7.09 -12.29 14.76
N ASP A 59 -6.46 -11.27 14.16
CA ASP A 59 -5.03 -11.26 13.86
C ASP A 59 -4.19 -11.25 15.13
N ILE A 60 -4.64 -10.51 16.15
CA ILE A 60 -3.99 -10.44 17.45
C ILE A 60 -4.09 -11.78 18.18
N ALA A 61 -5.24 -12.46 18.08
CA ALA A 61 -5.44 -13.78 18.66
C ALA A 61 -4.55 -14.85 18.00
N ASP A 62 -4.38 -14.78 16.69
CA ASP A 62 -3.59 -15.73 15.91
C ASP A 62 -2.08 -15.39 15.88
N GLY A 63 -1.72 -14.14 16.20
CA GLY A 63 -0.34 -13.66 16.30
C GLY A 63 0.28 -13.20 14.98
N PHE A 64 -0.52 -13.00 13.93
CA PHE A 64 -0.11 -12.49 12.63
C PHE A 64 -1.28 -11.80 11.90
N VAL A 65 -0.97 -10.84 11.03
CA VAL A 65 -1.98 -10.13 10.25
C VAL A 65 -2.34 -10.93 8.99
N HIS A 66 -3.62 -11.32 8.87
CA HIS A 66 -4.11 -12.05 7.71
C HIS A 66 -4.34 -11.12 6.52
N PHE A 67 -3.71 -11.42 5.40
CA PHE A 67 -4.01 -10.78 4.12
C PHE A 67 -4.68 -11.79 3.17
N SER A 68 -5.28 -11.28 2.11
CA SER A 68 -5.85 -12.08 1.02
C SER A 68 -5.32 -11.56 -0.31
N THR A 69 -5.19 -12.43 -1.31
CA THR A 69 -4.93 -12.01 -2.70
C THR A 69 -6.20 -11.45 -3.35
N ALA A 70 -6.08 -10.86 -4.54
CA ALA A 70 -7.24 -10.35 -5.30
C ALA A 70 -8.30 -11.44 -5.54
N GLU A 71 -7.85 -12.67 -5.83
CA GLU A 71 -8.73 -13.81 -6.09
C GLU A 71 -9.42 -14.33 -4.81
N GLN A 72 -8.82 -14.09 -3.64
CA GLN A 72 -9.33 -14.58 -2.36
C GLN A 72 -10.18 -13.54 -1.62
N VAL A 73 -9.90 -12.25 -1.81
CA VAL A 73 -10.49 -11.18 -0.98
C VAL A 73 -12.00 -11.07 -1.16
N GLY A 74 -12.53 -11.37 -2.35
CA GLY A 74 -13.97 -11.42 -2.61
C GLY A 74 -14.67 -12.51 -1.78
N GLU A 75 -14.12 -13.72 -1.77
CA GLU A 75 -14.64 -14.83 -0.95
C GLU A 75 -14.50 -14.54 0.55
N THR A 76 -13.37 -13.94 0.96
CA THR A 76 -13.15 -13.53 2.35
C THR A 76 -14.21 -12.51 2.79
N ALA A 77 -14.49 -11.48 1.98
CA ALA A 77 -15.53 -10.49 2.26
C ALA A 77 -16.90 -11.15 2.40
N ALA A 78 -17.28 -12.00 1.44
CA ALA A 78 -18.56 -12.69 1.45
C ALA A 78 -18.74 -13.68 2.61
N LYS A 79 -17.66 -14.27 3.14
CA LYS A 79 -17.74 -15.24 4.25
C LYS A 79 -17.66 -14.60 5.63
N HIS A 80 -16.79 -13.61 5.79
CA HIS A 80 -16.46 -13.05 7.12
C HIS A 80 -17.14 -11.71 7.40
N PHE A 81 -17.53 -10.99 6.35
CA PHE A 81 -18.05 -9.63 6.46
C PHE A 81 -19.42 -9.48 5.78
N ALA A 82 -20.12 -10.59 5.50
CA ALA A 82 -21.44 -10.56 4.88
C ALA A 82 -22.41 -9.67 5.66
N GLY A 83 -23.00 -8.70 4.98
CA GLY A 83 -23.95 -7.76 5.60
C GLY A 83 -23.31 -6.66 6.44
N GLU A 84 -21.98 -6.63 6.60
CA GLU A 84 -21.28 -5.52 7.22
C GLU A 84 -21.03 -4.40 6.21
N ASP A 85 -21.40 -3.18 6.59
CA ASP A 85 -21.09 -1.94 5.87
C ASP A 85 -19.89 -1.22 6.52
N ASN A 86 -19.53 -0.05 5.99
CA ASN A 86 -18.44 0.78 6.54
C ASN A 86 -17.08 0.06 6.62
N LEU A 87 -16.82 -0.81 5.64
CA LEU A 87 -15.55 -1.51 5.50
C LEU A 87 -14.59 -0.71 4.62
N PHE A 88 -13.31 -0.94 4.84
CA PHE A 88 -12.20 -0.41 4.05
C PHE A 88 -11.35 -1.56 3.54
N LEU A 89 -11.05 -1.51 2.24
CA LEU A 89 -10.10 -2.37 1.57
C LEU A 89 -8.75 -1.65 1.50
N LEU A 90 -7.75 -2.21 2.14
CA LEU A 90 -6.37 -1.73 2.11
C LEU A 90 -5.60 -2.57 1.09
N GLY A 91 -4.92 -1.93 0.16
CA GLY A 91 -3.99 -2.54 -0.78
C GLY A 91 -2.54 -2.33 -0.33
N LEU A 92 -1.79 -3.42 -0.24
CA LEU A 92 -0.38 -3.43 0.16
C LEU A 92 0.45 -4.19 -0.86
N GLU A 93 1.68 -3.75 -1.06
CA GLU A 93 2.64 -4.43 -1.94
C GLU A 93 3.41 -5.50 -1.16
N THR A 94 3.50 -6.71 -1.72
CA THR A 94 4.25 -7.81 -1.09
C THR A 94 5.73 -7.47 -0.90
N ASP A 95 6.30 -6.72 -1.85
CA ASP A 95 7.72 -6.41 -1.89
C ASP A 95 8.14 -5.46 -0.75
N THR A 96 7.25 -4.61 -0.26
CA THR A 96 7.53 -3.68 0.85
C THR A 96 7.52 -4.39 2.21
N LEU A 97 6.82 -5.51 2.32
CA LEU A 97 6.66 -6.26 3.56
C LEU A 97 7.88 -7.15 3.88
N GLY A 98 8.67 -7.50 2.85
CA GLY A 98 9.91 -8.24 2.97
C GLY A 98 9.76 -9.59 3.67
N ASN A 99 10.76 -9.98 4.45
CA ASN A 99 10.84 -11.31 5.09
C ASN A 99 9.80 -11.56 6.19
N ALA A 100 9.07 -10.53 6.62
CA ALA A 100 8.00 -10.67 7.61
C ALA A 100 6.72 -11.26 7.02
N LEU A 101 6.56 -11.19 5.68
CA LEU A 101 5.45 -11.79 4.96
C LEU A 101 5.76 -13.27 4.67
N LYS A 102 4.88 -14.17 5.10
CA LYS A 102 4.95 -15.59 4.78
C LYS A 102 3.70 -16.02 4.05
N TRP A 103 3.86 -16.96 3.13
CA TRP A 103 2.77 -17.56 2.39
C TRP A 103 2.52 -18.95 2.97
N GLU A 104 1.38 -19.13 3.62
CA GLU A 104 1.07 -20.39 4.28
C GLU A 104 -0.22 -20.99 3.73
N PRO A 105 -0.29 -22.33 3.59
CA PRO A 105 -1.50 -22.99 3.14
C PRO A 105 -2.59 -22.83 4.19
N SER A 106 -3.75 -22.34 3.76
CA SER A 106 -4.94 -22.19 4.58
C SER A 106 -6.10 -22.95 3.93
N ARG A 107 -7.24 -22.31 3.74
CA ARG A 107 -8.48 -22.92 3.25
C ARG A 107 -8.28 -23.52 1.86
N GLY A 108 -8.67 -24.79 1.71
CA GLY A 108 -8.61 -25.50 0.43
C GLY A 108 -7.20 -25.73 -0.12
N GLY A 109 -6.15 -25.54 0.70
CA GLY A 109 -4.75 -25.65 0.25
C GLY A 109 -4.24 -24.41 -0.50
N ALA A 110 -5.04 -23.35 -0.60
CA ALA A 110 -4.60 -22.07 -1.16
C ALA A 110 -3.65 -21.36 -0.19
N LEU A 111 -2.64 -20.68 -0.73
CA LEU A 111 -1.69 -19.92 0.07
C LEU A 111 -2.29 -18.56 0.44
N PHE A 112 -2.25 -18.25 1.73
CA PHE A 112 -2.64 -16.94 2.26
C PHE A 112 -1.41 -16.19 2.74
N PRO A 113 -1.29 -14.88 2.43
CA PRO A 113 -0.23 -14.03 2.94
C PRO A 113 -0.49 -13.69 4.42
N HIS A 114 0.47 -14.02 5.28
CA HIS A 114 0.47 -13.73 6.72
C HIS A 114 1.68 -12.86 7.09
N LEU A 115 1.43 -11.73 7.75
CA LEU A 115 2.49 -10.81 8.20
C LEU A 115 2.78 -11.02 9.69
N TYR A 116 4.02 -11.38 9.99
CA TYR A 116 4.51 -11.64 11.36
C TYR A 116 5.15 -10.40 11.99
N ARG A 117 4.50 -9.25 11.83
CA ARG A 117 4.83 -7.98 12.48
C ARG A 117 3.61 -7.07 12.45
N ASP A 118 3.66 -6.00 13.22
CA ASP A 118 2.66 -4.95 13.14
C ASP A 118 2.63 -4.35 11.73
N LEU A 119 1.42 -4.13 11.25
CA LEU A 119 1.13 -3.44 10.00
C LEU A 119 1.38 -1.95 10.19
N GLN A 120 2.26 -1.36 9.39
CA GLN A 120 2.52 0.08 9.45
C GLN A 120 1.67 0.81 8.42
N LEU A 121 1.25 2.02 8.73
CA LEU A 121 0.51 2.85 7.78
C LEU A 121 1.34 3.14 6.52
N SER A 122 2.67 3.19 6.63
CA SER A 122 3.60 3.34 5.50
C SER A 122 3.65 2.15 4.55
N ASP A 123 3.21 0.97 4.99
CA ASP A 123 3.11 -0.23 4.13
C ASP A 123 1.86 -0.19 3.25
N VAL A 124 0.88 0.66 3.59
CA VAL A 124 -0.40 0.77 2.89
C VAL A 124 -0.22 1.67 1.68
N VAL A 125 -0.32 1.08 0.49
CA VAL A 125 -0.20 1.81 -0.79
C VAL A 125 -1.46 2.62 -1.05
N TRP A 126 -2.62 2.03 -0.78
CA TRP A 126 -3.90 2.72 -0.87
C TRP A 126 -4.94 2.08 0.05
N ALA A 127 -5.97 2.84 0.41
CA ALA A 127 -7.12 2.35 1.14
C ALA A 127 -8.38 2.93 0.52
N GLN A 128 -9.39 2.11 0.26
CA GLN A 128 -10.65 2.52 -0.33
C GLN A 128 -11.85 1.95 0.44
N PRO A 129 -12.95 2.69 0.54
CA PRO A 129 -14.18 2.16 1.13
C PRO A 129 -14.69 0.99 0.28
N LEU A 130 -15.22 -0.01 0.96
CA LEU A 130 -15.81 -1.21 0.37
C LEU A 130 -17.32 -1.20 0.64
N PRO A 131 -18.11 -0.46 -0.16
CA PRO A 131 -19.53 -0.29 0.09
C PRO A 131 -20.28 -1.60 -0.19
N LEU A 132 -21.29 -1.86 0.62
CA LEU A 132 -22.21 -2.98 0.44
C LEU A 132 -23.38 -2.51 -0.45
N VAL A 133 -23.52 -3.11 -1.64
CA VAL A 133 -24.61 -2.82 -2.59
C VAL A 133 -25.32 -4.14 -2.89
N ASP A 134 -26.64 -4.17 -2.66
CA ASP A 134 -27.48 -5.36 -2.87
C ASP A 134 -26.94 -6.63 -2.19
N GLY A 135 -26.35 -6.48 -1.00
CA GLY A 135 -25.77 -7.57 -0.22
C GLY A 135 -24.40 -8.05 -0.70
N THR A 136 -23.80 -7.38 -1.68
CA THR A 136 -22.46 -7.70 -2.21
C THR A 136 -21.50 -6.51 -2.03
N HIS A 137 -20.29 -6.77 -1.54
CA HIS A 137 -19.25 -5.77 -1.42
C HIS A 137 -18.71 -5.36 -2.80
N GLN A 138 -18.69 -4.06 -3.07
CA GLN A 138 -18.18 -3.52 -4.34
C GLN A 138 -16.68 -3.25 -4.22
N PHE A 139 -15.89 -4.02 -4.97
CA PHE A 139 -14.45 -3.86 -5.04
C PHE A 139 -14.05 -2.82 -6.08
N PRO A 140 -12.96 -2.08 -5.85
CA PRO A 140 -12.50 -1.07 -6.80
C PRO A 140 -11.95 -1.69 -8.08
N ALA A 141 -12.11 -0.95 -9.19
CA ALA A 141 -11.60 -1.34 -10.50
C ALA A 141 -10.07 -1.54 -10.44
N GLY A 142 -9.62 -2.77 -10.68
CA GLY A 142 -8.21 -3.17 -10.57
C GLY A 142 -7.98 -4.35 -9.63
N VAL A 143 -8.93 -4.60 -8.71
CA VAL A 143 -9.01 -5.88 -8.00
C VAL A 143 -9.86 -6.80 -8.89
N SER A 144 -9.21 -7.64 -9.70
CA SER A 144 -9.94 -8.65 -10.48
C SER A 144 -10.45 -9.72 -9.52
N ILE A 145 -11.73 -9.61 -9.18
CA ILE A 145 -12.55 -10.61 -8.48
C ILE A 145 -13.41 -11.38 -9.47
#